data_AF-A0A3B8UQP5-F1
#
_entry.id   AF-A0A3B8UQP5-F1
#
_cell.length_a   1.000
_cell.length_b   1.000
_cell.length_c   1.000
_cell.angle_alpha   90.00
_cell.angle_beta   90.00
_cell.angle_gamma   90.00
#
_symmetry.space_group_name_H-M   'P 1'
#
loop_
_entity.id
_entity.type
_entity.pdbx_description
1 polymer ?
#
loop_
_entity_poly.entity_id
_entity_poly.type
_entity_poly.pdbx_seq_one_letter_code
_entity_poly.pdbx_strand_id
1 'polypeptide(L)'
;MNDNTIFIFDAHAGMKLSRDIILSDGSLLAPKDTVLTPSLIAKISSLHVLEINIYNEDEDSASQAERNAALARTDADNINYYERVRNSDEFKHFESEYNVNVDSVKDNLNSFLTAENNIDTNTMVSETMNIMSEARNSLQMFDMLHAMRNKDDI
;
A
#
# COMPACT_ATOMS: atom_id res chain seq x y z
N MET A 1 -26.67 -0.08 -8.58
CA MET A 1 -25.24 0.21 -8.83
C MET A 1 -24.55 0.13 -7.50
N ASN A 2 -23.98 -1.03 -7.20
CA ASN A 2 -23.17 -1.19 -5.99
C ASN A 2 -21.82 -0.52 -6.25
N ASP A 3 -21.35 0.25 -5.29
CA ASP A 3 -20.01 0.80 -5.26
C ASP A 3 -19.06 -0.20 -4.61
N ASN A 4 -17.84 -0.30 -5.15
CA ASN A 4 -16.79 -1.12 -4.57
C ASN A 4 -15.56 -0.24 -4.29
N THR A 5 -15.05 -0.32 -3.07
CA THR A 5 -13.79 0.32 -2.69
C THR A 5 -12.65 -0.61 -3.04
N ILE A 6 -11.73 -0.12 -3.87
CA ILE A 6 -10.53 -0.86 -4.25
C ILE A 6 -9.29 -0.02 -3.92
N PHE A 7 -8.15 -0.68 -3.77
CA PHE A 7 -6.89 0.04 -3.73
C PHE A 7 -6.54 0.58 -5.11
N ILE A 8 -5.86 1.73 -5.17
CA ILE A 8 -5.42 2.33 -6.44
C ILE A 8 -4.48 1.42 -7.23
N PHE A 9 -3.79 0.50 -6.56
CA PHE A 9 -2.91 -0.49 -7.17
C PHE A 9 -3.67 -1.62 -7.87
N ASP A 10 -4.89 -1.91 -7.42
CA ASP A 10 -5.81 -2.85 -8.06
C ASP A 10 -6.66 -2.17 -9.13
N ALA A 11 -6.44 -0.87 -9.37
CA ALA A 11 -7.17 -0.11 -10.37
C ALA A 11 -6.57 -0.32 -11.76
N HIS A 12 -7.44 -0.54 -12.74
CA HIS A 12 -7.05 -0.77 -14.13
C HIS A 12 -7.73 0.25 -15.04
N ALA A 13 -7.09 0.49 -16.19
CA ALA A 13 -7.67 1.38 -17.19
C ALA A 13 -9.04 0.87 -17.65
N GLY A 14 -10.00 1.78 -17.78
CA GLY A 14 -11.38 1.47 -18.16
C GLY A 14 -12.36 1.38 -16.99
N MET A 15 -11.90 1.23 -15.74
CA MET A 15 -12.77 1.32 -14.57
C MET A 15 -13.37 2.71 -14.42
N LYS A 16 -14.60 2.82 -13.91
CA LYS A 16 -15.28 4.11 -13.71
C LYS A 16 -15.45 4.43 -12.22
N LEU A 17 -15.06 5.64 -11.83
CA LEU A 17 -15.23 6.14 -10.47
C LEU A 17 -16.70 6.30 -10.10
N SER A 18 -17.10 5.78 -8.94
CA SER A 18 -18.45 5.95 -8.38
C SER A 18 -18.56 7.15 -7.42
N ARG A 19 -17.42 7.72 -6.99
CA ARG A 19 -17.33 8.94 -6.17
C ARG A 19 -16.22 9.87 -6.65
N ASP A 20 -16.33 11.15 -6.27
CA ASP A 20 -15.28 12.14 -6.45
C ASP A 20 -14.02 11.75 -5.66
N ILE A 21 -12.85 11.98 -6.24
CA ILE A 21 -11.57 11.91 -5.53
C ILE A 21 -11.19 13.32 -5.10
N ILE A 22 -11.21 13.56 -3.79
CA ILE A 22 -10.85 14.84 -3.17
C ILE A 22 -9.53 14.66 -2.43
N LEU A 23 -8.59 15.58 -2.65
CA LEU A 23 -7.29 15.60 -2.00
C LEU A 23 -7.38 16.15 -0.58
N SER A 24 -6.35 15.93 0.23
CA SER A 24 -6.29 16.38 1.63
C SER A 24 -6.38 17.91 1.78
N ASP A 25 -6.02 18.67 0.74
CA ASP A 25 -6.17 20.13 0.70
C ASP A 25 -7.58 20.60 0.31
N GLY A 26 -8.52 19.66 0.11
CA GLY A 26 -9.90 19.90 -0.30
C GLY A 26 -10.09 20.12 -1.80
N SER A 27 -9.04 20.03 -2.61
CA SER A 27 -9.15 20.16 -4.06
C SER A 27 -9.67 18.88 -4.71
N LEU A 28 -10.46 19.03 -5.78
CA LEU A 28 -10.99 17.91 -6.55
C LEU A 28 -9.93 17.40 -7.53
N LEU A 29 -9.49 16.15 -7.38
CA LEU A 29 -8.55 15.50 -8.30
C LEU A 29 -9.25 14.94 -9.54
N ALA A 30 -10.37 14.23 -9.33
CA ALA A 30 -11.16 13.62 -10.39
C ALA A 30 -12.63 13.53 -9.96
N PRO A 31 -13.58 13.96 -10.81
CA PRO A 31 -14.99 13.83 -10.49
C PRO A 31 -15.46 12.37 -10.62
N LYS A 32 -16.56 12.06 -9.94
CA LYS A 32 -17.40 10.89 -10.15
C LYS A 32 -17.70 10.72 -11.65
N ASP A 33 -17.90 9.47 -12.05
CA ASP A 33 -18.15 9.04 -13.43
C ASP A 33 -16.95 9.19 -14.38
N THR A 34 -15.78 9.60 -13.87
CA THR A 34 -14.52 9.60 -14.63
C THR A 34 -14.05 8.17 -14.87
N VAL A 35 -13.69 7.88 -16.12
CA VAL A 35 -13.03 6.63 -16.51
C VAL A 35 -11.54 6.72 -16.21
N LEU A 36 -11.01 5.72 -15.51
CA LEU A 36 -9.61 5.62 -15.16
C LEU A 36 -8.76 5.38 -16.41
N THR A 37 -7.80 6.26 -16.65
CA THR A 37 -6.73 6.08 -17.63
C THR A 37 -5.45 5.68 -16.89
N PRO A 38 -4.46 5.05 -17.56
CA PRO A 38 -3.18 4.74 -16.92
C PRO A 38 -2.49 5.98 -16.34
N SER A 39 -2.59 7.13 -17.02
CA SER A 39 -2.03 8.40 -16.54
C SER A 39 -2.77 8.94 -15.32
N LEU A 40 -4.09 8.76 -15.23
CA LEU A 40 -4.87 9.17 -14.08
C LEU A 40 -4.58 8.27 -12.87
N ILE A 41 -4.48 6.95 -13.07
CA ILE A 41 -4.10 6.00 -12.01
C ILE A 41 -2.73 6.37 -11.42
N ALA A 42 -1.72 6.59 -12.28
CA ALA A 42 -0.40 7.02 -11.85
C ALA A 42 -0.44 8.36 -11.08
N LYS A 43 -1.28 9.31 -11.52
CA LYS A 43 -1.45 10.59 -10.83
C LYS A 43 -2.10 10.43 -9.45
N ILE A 44 -3.17 9.64 -9.34
CA ILE A 44 -3.86 9.33 -8.08
C ILE A 44 -2.88 8.67 -7.10
N SER A 45 -2.11 7.68 -7.57
CA SER A 45 -1.07 7.01 -6.79
C SER A 45 0.03 7.98 -6.31
N SER A 46 0.51 8.87 -7.19
CA SER A 46 1.53 9.88 -6.83
C SER A 46 1.07 10.90 -5.78
N LEU A 47 -0.24 11.09 -5.64
CA LEU A 47 -0.86 12.00 -4.68
C LEU A 47 -1.28 11.27 -3.39
N HIS A 48 -0.82 10.03 -3.20
CA HIS A 48 -1.04 9.21 -2.01
C HIS A 48 -2.51 8.93 -1.70
N VAL A 49 -3.37 8.92 -2.72
CA VAL A 49 -4.75 8.44 -2.59
C VAL A 49 -4.72 6.91 -2.71
N LEU A 50 -4.91 6.23 -1.59
CA LEU A 50 -4.75 4.77 -1.50
C LEU A 50 -5.97 4.00 -1.97
N GLU A 51 -7.16 4.48 -1.65
CA GLU A 51 -8.43 3.82 -1.93
C GLU A 51 -9.30 4.69 -2.82
N ILE A 52 -9.94 4.06 -3.80
CA ILE A 52 -10.89 4.70 -4.70
C ILE A 52 -12.19 3.90 -4.76
N ASN A 53 -13.29 4.60 -5.02
CA ASN A 53 -14.59 3.98 -5.17
C ASN A 53 -14.90 3.85 -6.67
N ILE A 54 -15.14 2.64 -7.14
CA ILE A 54 -15.55 2.36 -8.53
C ILE A 54 -16.99 1.82 -8.57
N TYR A 55 -17.63 1.88 -9.73
CA TYR A 55 -18.88 1.16 -9.93
C TYR A 55 -18.60 -0.34 -10.08
N ASN A 56 -19.38 -1.18 -9.40
CA ASN A 56 -19.52 -2.57 -9.82
C ASN A 56 -20.31 -2.56 -11.14
N GLU A 57 -19.61 -2.86 -12.21
CA GLU A 57 -20.23 -3.25 -13.46
C GLU A 57 -20.83 -4.64 -13.27
N ASP A 58 -22.16 -4.72 -13.16
CA ASP A 58 -22.92 -5.95 -13.37
C ASP A 58 -22.81 -6.28 -14.87
N GLU A 59 -21.70 -6.91 -15.31
CA GLU A 59 -21.37 -7.06 -16.73
C GLU A 59 -21.07 -8.49 -17.19
N ASP A 60 -21.49 -8.75 -18.43
CA ASP A 60 -21.50 -10.01 -19.18
C ASP A 60 -20.28 -10.93 -18.97
N SER A 61 -20.55 -12.24 -18.91
CA SER A 61 -19.58 -13.30 -18.59
C SER A 61 -18.34 -13.34 -19.50
N ALA A 62 -18.42 -12.79 -20.71
CA ALA A 62 -17.28 -12.69 -21.63
C ALA A 62 -16.30 -11.58 -21.23
N SER A 63 -16.82 -10.41 -20.87
CA SER A 63 -16.06 -9.25 -20.37
C SER A 63 -15.41 -9.55 -19.02
N GLN A 64 -16.03 -10.42 -18.22
CA GLN A 64 -15.50 -10.89 -16.94
C GLN A 64 -14.33 -11.87 -17.12
N ALA A 65 -14.38 -12.76 -18.13
CA ALA A 65 -13.30 -13.70 -18.40
C ALA A 65 -12.03 -13.01 -18.90
N GLU A 66 -12.16 -12.01 -19.77
CA GLU A 66 -11.03 -11.21 -20.26
C GLU A 66 -10.46 -10.31 -19.16
N ARG A 67 -11.30 -9.71 -18.30
CA ARG A 67 -10.83 -8.97 -17.11
C ARG A 67 -10.15 -9.88 -16.11
N ASN A 68 -10.72 -11.03 -15.78
CA ASN A 68 -10.10 -11.98 -14.85
C ASN A 68 -8.77 -12.51 -15.39
N ALA A 69 -8.65 -12.69 -16.71
CA ALA A 69 -7.39 -13.06 -17.35
C ALA A 69 -6.37 -11.91 -17.33
N ALA A 70 -6.80 -10.65 -17.46
CA ALA A 70 -5.92 -9.48 -17.33
C ALA A 70 -5.48 -9.26 -15.88
N LEU A 71 -6.40 -9.35 -14.93
CA LEU A 71 -6.14 -9.31 -13.48
C LEU A 71 -5.18 -10.42 -13.07
N ALA A 72 -5.42 -11.66 -13.48
CA ALA A 72 -4.51 -12.77 -13.19
C ALA A 72 -3.10 -12.59 -13.78
N ARG A 73 -2.96 -11.88 -14.92
CA ARG A 73 -1.66 -11.52 -15.48
C ARG A 73 -0.98 -10.41 -14.68
N THR A 74 -1.72 -9.38 -14.31
CA THR A 74 -1.23 -8.28 -13.46
C THR A 74 -0.84 -8.78 -12.07
N ASP A 75 -1.62 -9.69 -11.49
CA ASP A 75 -1.31 -10.35 -10.22
C ASP A 75 -0.04 -11.21 -10.33
N ALA A 76 0.12 -11.96 -11.42
CA ALA A 76 1.34 -12.73 -11.66
C ALA A 76 2.58 -11.83 -11.82
N ASP A 77 2.44 -10.71 -12.53
CA ASP A 77 3.51 -9.73 -12.72
C ASP A 77 3.87 -9.02 -11.39
N ASN A 78 2.87 -8.69 -10.58
CA ASN A 78 3.06 -8.12 -9.24
C ASN A 78 3.69 -9.12 -8.27
N ILE A 79 3.29 -10.39 -8.30
CA ILE A 79 3.92 -11.46 -7.52
C ILE A 79 5.40 -11.56 -7.88
N ASN A 80 5.74 -11.58 -9.18
CA ASN A 80 7.12 -11.63 -9.64
C ASN A 80 7.92 -10.38 -9.21
N TYR A 81 7.31 -9.19 -9.29
CA TYR A 81 7.94 -7.96 -8.80
C TYR A 81 8.29 -8.04 -7.30
N TYR A 82 7.32 -8.38 -6.45
CA TYR A 82 7.55 -8.42 -5.01
C TYR A 82 8.39 -9.63 -4.57
N GLU A 83 8.40 -10.73 -5.31
CA GLU A 83 9.39 -11.80 -5.13
C GLU A 83 10.82 -11.28 -5.36
N ARG A 84 11.02 -10.46 -6.39
CA ARG A 84 12.34 -9.83 -6.63
C ARG A 84 12.70 -8.85 -5.52
N VAL A 85 11.75 -8.03 -5.06
CA VAL A 85 11.97 -7.13 -3.91
C VAL A 85 12.36 -7.93 -2.67
N ARG A 86 11.63 -9.01 -2.33
CA ARG A 86 11.94 -9.86 -1.16
C ARG A 86 13.31 -10.53 -1.23
N ASN A 87 13.78 -10.85 -2.43
CA ASN A 87 15.09 -11.45 -2.63
C ASN A 87 16.24 -10.43 -2.60
N SER A 88 15.94 -9.12 -2.68
CA SER A 88 16.94 -8.06 -2.60
C SER A 88 17.59 -7.98 -1.21
N ASP A 89 18.84 -7.54 -1.17
CA ASP A 89 19.56 -7.37 0.10
C ASP A 89 19.02 -6.17 0.88
N GLU A 90 18.55 -5.14 0.17
CA GLU A 90 17.89 -3.98 0.76
C GLU A 90 16.62 -4.37 1.53
N PHE A 91 15.79 -5.28 0.98
CA PHE A 91 14.61 -5.76 1.69
C PHE A 91 14.96 -6.61 2.91
N LYS A 92 15.93 -7.52 2.80
CA LYS A 92 16.34 -8.37 3.96
C LYS A 92 16.88 -7.52 5.11
N HIS A 93 17.63 -6.47 4.79
CA HIS A 93 18.10 -5.52 5.78
C HIS A 93 16.92 -4.78 6.43
N PHE A 94 16.05 -4.17 5.61
CA PHE A 94 14.85 -3.48 6.07
C PHE A 94 13.95 -4.36 6.95
N GLU A 95 13.70 -5.61 6.54
CA GLU A 95 12.91 -6.59 7.30
C GLU A 95 13.56 -6.88 8.66
N SER A 96 14.88 -7.06 8.69
CA SER A 96 15.61 -7.28 9.93
C SER A 96 15.50 -6.08 10.88
N GLU A 97 15.71 -4.87 10.38
CA GLU A 97 15.64 -3.67 11.21
C GLU A 97 14.21 -3.39 11.70
N TYR A 98 13.22 -3.58 10.84
CA TYR A 98 11.81 -3.47 11.17
C TYR A 98 11.45 -4.39 12.34
N ASN A 99 11.82 -5.67 12.27
CA ASN A 99 11.51 -6.64 13.32
C ASN A 99 12.20 -6.28 14.65
N VAL A 100 13.46 -5.84 14.61
CA VAL A 100 14.19 -5.39 15.81
C VAL A 100 13.52 -4.17 16.44
N ASN A 101 13.10 -3.19 15.65
CA ASN A 101 12.38 -2.02 16.16
C ASN A 101 11.01 -2.40 16.73
N VAL A 102 10.25 -3.28 16.08
CA VAL A 102 8.98 -3.79 16.61
C VAL A 102 9.18 -4.44 17.98
N ASP A 103 10.24 -5.23 18.17
CA ASP A 103 10.54 -5.84 19.46
C ASP A 103 11.01 -4.81 20.50
N SER A 104 11.84 -3.84 20.12
CA SER A 104 12.22 -2.69 20.98
C SER A 104 11.01 -1.91 21.48
N VAL A 105 10.04 -1.65 20.59
CA VAL A 105 8.77 -0.98 20.91
C VAL A 105 7.95 -1.82 21.89
N LYS A 106 7.81 -3.13 21.65
CA LYS A 106 7.11 -4.04 22.58
C LYS A 106 7.78 -4.05 23.95
N ASP A 107 9.10 -4.13 24.00
CA ASP A 107 9.86 -4.17 25.25
C ASP A 107 9.77 -2.86 26.03
N ASN A 108 9.78 -1.71 25.33
CA ASN A 108 9.51 -0.39 25.95
C ASN A 108 8.12 -0.34 26.58
N LEU A 109 7.09 -0.79 25.85
CA LEU A 109 5.71 -0.81 26.35
C LEU A 109 5.53 -1.80 27.50
N ASN A 110 6.13 -3.00 27.42
CA ASN A 110 6.09 -3.99 28.50
C ASN A 110 6.83 -3.51 29.75
N SER A 111 7.95 -2.81 29.58
CA SER A 111 8.72 -2.23 30.69
C SER A 111 7.92 -1.15 31.41
N PHE A 112 7.13 -0.35 30.70
CA PHE A 112 6.21 0.63 31.32
C PHE A 112 5.09 -0.04 32.15
N LEU A 113 4.58 -1.19 31.71
CA LEU A 113 3.55 -1.92 32.45
C LEU A 113 4.08 -2.66 33.68
N THR A 114 5.37 -3.01 33.67
CA THR A 114 6.00 -3.86 34.69
C THR A 114 6.90 -3.10 35.68
N ALA A 115 7.35 -1.90 35.32
CA ALA A 115 8.17 -1.02 36.15
C ALA A 115 7.60 0.41 36.16
N GLU A 116 7.80 1.17 37.25
CA GLU A 116 7.45 2.61 37.35
C GLU A 116 8.33 3.53 36.45
N ASN A 117 8.82 3.02 35.33
CA ASN A 117 9.63 3.77 34.39
C ASN A 117 8.75 4.46 33.35
N ASN A 118 9.17 5.63 32.89
CA ASN A 118 8.46 6.38 31.85
C ASN A 118 8.73 5.78 30.47
N ILE A 119 7.78 5.90 29.54
CA ILE A 119 7.97 5.44 28.14
C ILE A 119 9.05 6.30 27.47
N ASP A 120 10.07 5.67 26.88
CA ASP A 120 11.10 6.37 26.10
C ASP A 120 10.65 6.60 24.66
N THR A 121 9.77 7.58 24.49
CA THR A 121 9.20 7.93 23.19
C THR A 121 10.24 8.47 22.20
N ASN A 122 11.33 9.07 22.68
CA ASN A 122 12.36 9.63 21.81
C ASN A 122 13.11 8.52 21.09
N THR A 123 13.47 7.46 21.81
CA THR A 123 14.15 6.29 21.23
C THR A 123 13.24 5.58 20.23
N MET A 124 11.97 5.34 20.58
CA MET A 124 10.99 4.70 19.67
C MET A 124 10.82 5.47 18.35
N VAL A 125 10.73 6.79 18.42
CA VAL A 125 10.60 7.64 17.23
C VAL A 125 11.88 7.63 16.41
N SER A 126 13.05 7.72 17.07
CA SER A 126 14.35 7.72 16.38
C SER A 126 14.62 6.41 15.66
N GLU A 127 14.33 5.26 16.28
CA GLU A 127 14.50 3.93 15.68
C GLU A 127 13.61 3.77 14.45
N THR A 128 12.37 4.26 14.53
CA THR A 128 11.43 4.26 13.41
C THR A 128 11.90 5.17 12.27
N MET A 129 12.39 6.37 12.58
CA MET A 129 12.91 7.28 11.56
C MET A 129 14.16 6.74 10.86
N ASN A 130 15.02 6.02 11.59
CA ASN A 130 16.22 5.42 11.02
C ASN A 130 15.86 4.43 9.90
N ILE A 131 14.98 3.46 10.16
CA ILE A 131 14.49 2.50 9.14
C ILE A 131 13.93 3.21 7.91
N MET A 132 13.17 4.28 8.14
CA MET A 132 12.54 5.06 7.07
C MET A 132 13.56 5.84 6.23
N SER A 133 14.69 6.22 6.82
CA SER A 133 15.76 6.98 6.16
C SER A 133 16.69 6.13 5.31
N GLU A 134 16.70 4.81 5.49
CA GLU A 134 17.53 3.89 4.71
C GLU A 134 16.97 3.61 3.31
N ALA A 135 15.66 3.82 3.12
CA ALA A 135 15.06 3.77 1.81
C ALA A 135 15.54 4.95 0.95
N ARG A 136 15.87 4.67 -0.32
CA ARG A 136 16.36 5.70 -1.27
C ARG A 136 15.31 6.78 -1.54
N ASN A 137 14.03 6.42 -1.44
CA ASN A 137 12.88 7.31 -1.59
C ASN A 137 11.63 6.66 -1.00
N SER A 138 10.53 7.43 -0.94
CA SER A 138 9.24 6.95 -0.43
C SER A 138 8.67 5.77 -1.22
N LEU A 139 8.89 5.69 -2.53
CA LEU A 139 8.39 4.57 -3.34
C LEU A 139 9.08 3.25 -2.96
N GLN A 140 10.40 3.26 -2.79
CA GLN A 140 11.13 2.08 -2.35
C GLN A 140 10.70 1.65 -0.93
N MET A 141 10.46 2.60 -0.04
CA MET A 141 9.92 2.31 1.29
C MET A 141 8.54 1.66 1.20
N PHE A 142 7.65 2.18 0.36
CA PHE A 142 6.34 1.56 0.13
C PHE A 142 6.45 0.16 -0.45
N ASP A 143 7.38 -0.07 -1.38
CA ASP A 143 7.64 -1.41 -1.94
C ASP A 143 8.13 -2.39 -0.88
N MET A 144 9.01 -1.95 0.02
CA MET A 144 9.49 -2.76 1.15
C MET A 144 8.37 -3.08 2.14
N LEU A 145 7.55 -2.09 2.52
CA LEU A 145 6.39 -2.30 3.39
C LEU A 145 5.36 -3.24 2.75
N HIS A 146 5.10 -3.11 1.45
CA HIS A 146 4.20 -4.03 0.75
C HIS A 146 4.75 -5.44 0.69
N ALA A 147 6.06 -5.59 0.50
CA ALA A 147 6.71 -6.88 0.46
C ALA A 147 6.60 -7.64 1.80
N MET A 148 6.47 -6.94 2.94
CA MET A 148 6.23 -7.54 4.27
C MET A 148 4.85 -8.21 4.39
N ARG A 149 3.81 -7.67 3.74
CA ARG A 149 2.41 -8.12 3.90
C ARG A 149 2.17 -9.61 3.58
N ASN A 150 2.86 -10.17 2.58
CA ASN A 150 2.67 -11.60 2.24
C ASN A 150 3.28 -12.58 3.25
N LYS A 151 4.03 -12.12 4.26
CA LYS A 151 4.54 -13.02 5.32
C LYS A 151 3.58 -13.13 6.51
N ASP A 152 2.66 -12.18 6.71
CA ASP A 152 1.69 -12.21 7.82
C ASP A 152 0.42 -13.04 7.52
N ASP A 153 0.14 -13.37 6.26
CA ASP A 153 -1.07 -14.09 5.82
C ASP A 153 -0.91 -15.64 5.78
N ILE A 154 0.02 -16.22 6.55
CA ILE A 154 0.22 -17.69 6.69
C ILE A 154 -0.05 -18.16 8.12
#